data_AF-A0AB32WAI3-F1
#
_entry.id   AF-A0AB32WAI3-F1
#
_cell.length_a   1.000
_cell.length_b   1.000
_cell.length_c   1.000
_cell.angle_alpha   90.00
_cell.angle_beta   90.00
_cell.angle_gamma   90.00
#
_symmetry.space_group_name_H-M   'P 1'
#
loop_
_entity.id
_entity.type
_entity.pdbx_description
1 polymer ?
#
loop_
_entity_poly.entity_id
_entity_poly.type
_entity_poly.pdbx_seq_one_letter_code
_entity_poly.pdbx_strand_id
1 'polypeptide(L)'
;MAIGLSLRSILDANKLTGPNFIDWFCNIKIILKQEKKAYVLDGPVLEEPSDDATNEEKEVYRVYMDDLDQATSVMLASMAPNLQEQHEAMNALDIILNLKEMFDKESCTKRFDISRELFRGQMFEESPLRPHVLKTIGYLIRLE
;
A
#
# COMPACT_ATOMS: atom_id res chain seq x y z
N MET A 1 10.78 -31.64 -20.78
CA MET A 1 11.26 -30.71 -19.73
C MET A 1 10.09 -29.85 -19.34
N ALA A 2 9.43 -30.14 -18.22
CA ALA A 2 8.40 -29.23 -17.72
C ALA A 2 9.15 -28.00 -17.18
N ILE A 3 8.92 -26.83 -17.78
CA ILE A 3 9.34 -25.57 -17.18
C ILE A 3 8.58 -25.52 -15.84
N GLY A 4 9.29 -25.76 -14.74
CA GLY A 4 8.71 -25.58 -13.42
C GLY A 4 8.36 -24.11 -13.28
N LEU A 5 7.13 -23.73 -13.62
CA LEU A 5 6.64 -22.38 -13.46
C LEU A 5 6.65 -22.08 -11.97
N SER A 6 7.64 -21.30 -11.53
CA SER A 6 7.69 -20.77 -10.17
C SER A 6 6.47 -19.88 -9.99
N LEU A 7 5.75 -20.03 -8.88
CA LEU A 7 4.60 -19.18 -8.58
C LEU A 7 4.99 -17.69 -8.57
N ARG A 8 6.24 -17.38 -8.23
CA ARG A 8 6.79 -16.01 -8.27
C ARG A 8 6.77 -15.38 -9.66
N SER A 9 6.78 -16.17 -10.74
CA SER A 9 6.68 -15.64 -12.11
C SER A 9 5.36 -14.91 -12.39
N ILE A 10 4.31 -15.16 -11.58
CA ILE A 10 3.06 -14.40 -11.68
C ILE A 10 3.26 -12.91 -11.38
N LEU A 11 4.23 -12.57 -10.53
CA LEU A 11 4.52 -11.19 -10.12
C LEU A 11 5.22 -10.41 -11.24
N ASP A 12 6.01 -11.07 -12.07
CA ASP A 12 6.61 -10.44 -13.24
C ASP A 12 5.56 -10.09 -14.29
N ALA A 13 4.56 -10.97 -14.46
CA ALA A 13 3.45 -10.76 -15.39
C ALA A 13 2.39 -9.78 -14.85
N ASN A 14 2.28 -9.64 -13.52
CA ASN A 14 1.25 -8.84 -12.85
C ASN A 14 1.86 -7.83 -11.87
N LYS A 15 2.88 -7.09 -12.33
CA LYS A 15 3.48 -6.04 -11.51
C LYS A 15 2.44 -5.02 -11.06
N LEU A 16 2.62 -4.46 -9.86
CA LEU A 16 1.78 -3.39 -9.36
C LEU A 16 1.95 -2.13 -10.20
N THR A 17 0.87 -1.67 -10.83
CA THR A 17 0.81 -0.40 -11.58
C THR A 17 -0.10 0.62 -10.91
N GLY A 18 -0.74 0.24 -9.80
CA GLY A 18 -1.69 1.06 -9.04
C GLY A 18 -3.13 0.54 -9.13
N PRO A 19 -3.82 0.67 -10.29
CA PRO A 19 -5.22 0.24 -10.42
C PRO A 19 -5.47 -1.25 -10.12
N ASN A 20 -4.44 -2.09 -10.26
CA ASN A 20 -4.48 -3.53 -10.01
C ASN A 20 -4.08 -3.90 -8.58
N PHE A 21 -4.09 -2.96 -7.62
CA PHE A 21 -3.67 -3.20 -6.24
C PHE A 21 -4.31 -4.44 -5.60
N ILE A 22 -5.63 -4.61 -5.76
CA ILE A 22 -6.36 -5.74 -5.17
C ILE A 22 -5.84 -7.08 -5.75
N ASP A 23 -5.71 -7.18 -7.07
CA ASP A 23 -5.25 -8.39 -7.74
C ASP A 23 -3.79 -8.70 -7.39
N TRP A 24 -2.94 -7.66 -7.39
CA TRP A 24 -1.54 -7.75 -6.97
C TRP A 24 -1.41 -8.22 -5.53
N PHE A 25 -2.18 -7.64 -4.60
CA PHE A 25 -2.15 -8.02 -3.19
C PHE A 25 -2.62 -9.47 -2.98
N CYS A 26 -3.64 -9.91 -3.72
CA CYS A 26 -4.05 -11.31 -3.73
C CYS A 26 -2.91 -12.24 -4.21
N ASN A 27 -2.19 -11.87 -5.27
CA ASN A 27 -1.04 -12.65 -5.76
C ASN A 27 0.09 -12.74 -4.73
N ILE A 28 0.41 -11.64 -4.05
CA ILE A 28 1.38 -11.62 -2.94
C ILE A 28 0.96 -12.59 -1.84
N LYS A 29 -0.29 -12.54 -1.39
CA LYS A 29 -0.80 -13.44 -0.35
C LYS A 29 -0.72 -14.92 -0.76
N ILE A 30 -1.00 -15.25 -2.02
CA ILE A 30 -0.90 -16.62 -2.53
C ILE A 30 0.56 -17.12 -2.45
N ILE A 31 1.52 -16.29 -2.85
CA ILE A 31 2.95 -16.63 -2.79
C ILE A 31 3.42 -16.79 -1.34
N LEU A 32 3.11 -15.83 -0.47
CA LEU A 32 3.50 -15.92 0.94
C LEU A 32 2.82 -17.08 1.65
N LYS A 33 1.60 -17.46 1.25
CA LYS A 33 0.93 -18.65 1.78
C LYS A 33 1.63 -19.93 1.35
N GLN A 34 2.10 -20.03 0.10
CA GLN A 34 2.91 -21.16 -0.35
C GLN A 34 4.21 -21.27 0.47
N GLU A 35 4.80 -20.14 0.82
CA GLU A 35 6.04 -20.05 1.59
C GLU A 35 5.84 -20.13 3.11
N LYS A 36 4.60 -20.26 3.59
CA LYS A 36 4.21 -20.25 5.01
C LYS A 36 4.53 -18.95 5.75
N LYS A 37 4.62 -17.83 5.03
CA LYS A 37 4.93 -16.48 5.55
C LYS A 37 3.73 -15.54 5.58
N ALA A 38 2.55 -15.95 5.10
CA ALA A 38 1.38 -15.07 5.07
C ALA A 38 0.98 -14.50 6.45
N TYR A 39 1.41 -15.14 7.54
CA TYR A 39 1.17 -14.67 8.90
C TYR A 39 1.80 -13.31 9.20
N VAL A 40 2.87 -12.90 8.51
CA VAL A 40 3.46 -11.56 8.71
C VAL A 40 2.56 -10.43 8.19
N LEU A 41 1.56 -10.75 7.36
CA LEU A 41 0.61 -9.76 6.82
C LEU A 41 -0.78 -9.86 7.45
N ASP A 42 -1.23 -11.08 7.76
CA ASP A 42 -2.58 -11.35 8.27
C ASP A 42 -2.63 -11.59 9.79
N GLY A 43 -1.47 -11.78 10.43
CA GLY A 43 -1.32 -12.06 11.85
C GLY A 43 -1.14 -10.79 12.70
N PRO A 44 -1.06 -10.96 14.03
CA PRO A 44 -0.69 -9.86 14.91
C PRO A 44 0.74 -9.40 14.63
N VAL A 45 0.96 -8.09 14.68
CA VAL A 45 2.32 -7.53 14.66
C VAL A 45 3.00 -7.95 15.95
N LEU A 46 4.18 -8.57 15.83
CA LEU A 46 4.99 -8.88 17.01
C LEU A 46 5.73 -7.64 17.49
N GLU A 47 5.61 -7.38 18.78
CA GLU A 47 6.36 -6.30 19.44
C GLU A 47 7.80 -6.73 19.70
N GLU A 48 8.70 -5.73 19.75
CA GLU A 48 10.09 -5.97 20.07
C GLU A 48 10.21 -6.56 21.49
N PRO A 49 10.86 -7.72 21.64
CA PRO A 49 11.01 -8.34 22.94
C PRO A 49 11.92 -7.50 23.83
N SER A 50 11.58 -7.44 25.13
CA SER A 50 12.39 -6.75 26.13
C SER A 50 13.77 -7.40 26.31
N ASP A 51 14.72 -6.66 26.91
CA ASP A 51 16.08 -7.14 27.18
C ASP A 51 16.08 -8.40 28.07
N ASP A 52 15.10 -8.53 28.97
CA ASP A 52 14.90 -9.67 29.87
C ASP A 52 14.11 -10.83 29.24
N ALA A 53 13.63 -10.69 28.00
CA ALA A 53 12.92 -11.74 27.30
C ALA A 53 13.80 -12.99 27.10
N THR A 54 13.15 -14.14 27.07
CA THR A 54 13.79 -15.44 26.85
C THR A 54 14.44 -15.51 25.47
N ASN A 55 15.42 -16.40 25.32
CA ASN A 55 16.06 -16.61 24.03
C ASN A 55 15.05 -17.12 22.99
N GLU A 56 14.06 -17.90 23.42
CA GLU A 56 12.98 -18.40 22.59
C GLU A 56 12.09 -17.26 22.06
N GLU A 57 11.74 -16.28 22.89
CA GLU A 57 10.95 -15.11 22.46
C GLU A 57 11.73 -14.24 21.47
N LYS A 58 13.03 -14.01 21.73
CA LYS A 58 13.92 -13.26 20.83
C LYS A 58 14.09 -13.98 19.48
N GLU A 59 14.16 -15.31 19.50
CA GLU A 59 14.23 -16.13 18.28
C GLU A 59 12.95 -16.00 17.44
N VAL A 60 11.77 -16.10 18.07
CA VAL A 60 10.48 -15.95 17.38
C VAL A 60 10.38 -14.58 16.72
N TYR A 61 10.75 -13.51 17.42
CA TYR A 61 10.77 -12.16 16.87
C TYR A 61 11.73 -12.02 15.68
N ARG A 62 12.94 -12.59 15.78
CA ARG A 62 13.92 -12.57 14.68
C ARG A 62 13.39 -13.29 13.44
N VAL A 63 12.77 -14.45 13.59
CA VAL A 63 12.17 -15.21 12.48
C VAL A 63 11.03 -14.41 11.84
N TYR A 64 10.19 -13.77 12.64
CA TYR A 64 9.13 -12.90 12.14
C TYR A 64 9.70 -11.74 11.32
N MET A 65 10.75 -11.08 11.79
CA MET A 65 11.39 -9.98 11.08
C MET A 65 12.04 -10.42 9.76
N ASP A 66 12.72 -11.58 9.75
CA ASP A 66 13.27 -12.15 8.52
C ASP A 66 12.16 -12.47 7.50
N ASP A 67 11.05 -13.05 7.95
CA ASP A 67 9.91 -13.33 7.08
C ASP A 67 9.22 -12.05 6.58
N LEU A 68 9.20 -10.99 7.39
CA LEU A 68 8.69 -9.67 7.01
C LEU A 68 9.59 -8.99 5.97
N ASP A 69 10.92 -9.07 6.13
CA ASP A 69 11.90 -8.54 5.17
C ASP A 69 11.83 -9.28 3.84
N GLN A 70 11.62 -10.60 3.87
CA GLN A 70 11.39 -11.40 2.68
C GLN A 70 10.09 -11.00 1.97
N ALA A 71 9.00 -10.78 2.72
CA ALA A 71 7.74 -10.28 2.17
C ALA A 71 7.91 -8.89 1.54
N THR A 72 8.65 -8.00 2.20
CA THR A 72 9.00 -6.66 1.71
C THR A 72 9.75 -6.74 0.38
N SER A 73 10.75 -7.61 0.30
CA SER A 73 11.54 -7.85 -0.92
C SER A 73 10.67 -8.34 -2.08
N VAL A 74 9.75 -9.28 -1.81
CA VAL A 74 8.80 -9.78 -2.82
C VAL A 74 7.90 -8.66 -3.32
N MET A 75 7.37 -7.83 -2.41
CA MET A 75 6.51 -6.71 -2.76
C MET A 75 7.27 -5.73 -3.65
N LEU A 76 8.43 -5.22 -3.22
CA LEU A 76 9.23 -4.25 -3.97
C LEU A 76 9.62 -4.75 -5.36
N ALA A 77 10.08 -6.01 -5.49
CA ALA A 77 10.47 -6.59 -6.77
C ALA A 77 9.30 -6.70 -7.77
N SER A 78 8.08 -6.78 -7.25
CA SER A 78 6.85 -6.93 -8.03
C SER A 78 6.13 -5.60 -8.32
N MET A 79 6.76 -4.47 -8.05
CA MET A 79 6.21 -3.14 -8.35
C MET A 79 6.73 -2.58 -9.68
N ALA A 80 5.97 -1.64 -10.25
CA ALA A 80 6.50 -0.73 -11.26
C ALA A 80 7.60 0.16 -10.63
N PRO A 81 8.63 0.58 -11.38
CA PRO A 81 9.81 1.27 -10.84
C PRO A 81 9.48 2.51 -9.99
N ASN A 82 8.49 3.30 -10.40
CA ASN A 82 8.08 4.50 -9.67
C ASN A 82 7.45 4.18 -8.31
N LEU A 83 6.69 3.08 -8.21
CA LEU A 83 6.12 2.65 -6.93
C LEU A 83 7.20 1.99 -6.07
N GLN A 84 8.11 1.23 -6.67
CA GLN A 84 9.24 0.65 -5.96
C GLN A 84 10.09 1.73 -5.28
N GLU A 85 10.46 2.80 -6.00
CA GLU A 85 11.26 3.92 -5.47
C GLU A 85 10.56 4.63 -4.29
N GLN A 86 9.23 4.80 -4.37
CA GLN A 86 8.45 5.43 -3.30
C GLN A 86 8.41 4.62 -2.00
N HIS A 87 8.65 3.30 -2.08
CA HIS A 87 8.43 2.37 -0.98
C HIS A 87 9.72 1.67 -0.50
N GLU A 88 10.89 1.99 -1.07
CA GLU A 88 12.15 1.27 -0.82
C GLU A 88 12.58 1.28 0.67
N ALA A 89 12.21 2.32 1.41
CA ALA A 89 12.52 2.45 2.85
C ALA A 89 11.42 1.92 3.79
N MET A 90 10.36 1.30 3.26
CA MET A 90 9.20 0.82 4.03
C MET A 90 9.25 -0.70 4.21
N ASN A 91 8.73 -1.20 5.33
CA ASN A 91 8.46 -2.63 5.48
C ASN A 91 7.12 -3.02 4.81
N ALA A 92 6.87 -4.31 4.67
CA ALA A 92 5.69 -4.84 3.99
C ALA A 92 4.35 -4.32 4.58
N LEU A 93 4.25 -4.09 5.88
CA LEU A 93 3.03 -3.59 6.52
C LEU A 93 2.78 -2.12 6.15
N ASP A 94 3.82 -1.29 6.24
CA ASP A 94 3.76 0.13 5.86
C ASP A 94 3.45 0.29 4.37
N ILE A 95 4.04 -0.57 3.53
CA ILE A 95 3.74 -0.64 2.09
C ILE A 95 2.24 -0.89 1.88
N ILE A 96 1.67 -1.92 2.51
CA ILE A 96 0.24 -2.24 2.34
C ILE A 96 -0.63 -1.07 2.81
N LEU A 97 -0.28 -0.46 3.95
CA LEU A 97 -1.04 0.67 4.50
C LEU A 97 -1.05 1.85 3.52
N ASN A 98 0.13 2.24 3.02
CA ASN A 98 0.27 3.34 2.06
C ASN A 98 -0.47 3.05 0.75
N LEU A 99 -0.30 1.84 0.20
CA LEU A 99 -0.98 1.43 -1.03
C LEU A 99 -2.51 1.39 -0.87
N LYS A 100 -3.02 0.98 0.29
CA LYS A 100 -4.46 1.08 0.59
C LYS A 100 -4.90 2.54 0.58
N GLU A 101 -4.17 3.44 1.22
CA GLU A 101 -4.52 4.86 1.20
C GLU A 101 -4.52 5.47 -0.22
N MET A 102 -3.56 5.05 -1.05
CA MET A 102 -3.42 5.49 -2.44
C MET A 102 -4.51 4.93 -3.36
N PHE A 103 -4.85 3.65 -3.22
CA PHE A 103 -5.63 2.88 -4.21
C PHE A 103 -6.98 2.38 -3.70
N ASP A 104 -7.32 2.57 -2.42
CA ASP A 104 -8.65 2.26 -1.94
C ASP A 104 -9.67 3.19 -2.63
N LYS A 105 -10.71 2.57 -3.19
CA LYS A 105 -11.71 3.23 -4.01
C LYS A 105 -12.43 4.34 -3.26
N GLU A 106 -12.54 4.23 -1.93
CA GLU A 106 -13.17 5.27 -1.12
C GLU A 106 -12.33 6.55 -1.05
N SER A 107 -10.99 6.42 -1.02
CA SER A 107 -10.03 7.54 -1.11
C SER A 107 -10.04 8.16 -2.52
N CYS A 108 -9.99 7.33 -3.57
CA CYS A 108 -10.10 7.81 -4.96
C CYS A 108 -11.46 8.47 -5.24
N THR A 109 -12.56 7.93 -4.72
CA THR A 109 -13.91 8.50 -4.92
C THR A 109 -14.03 9.82 -4.18
N LYS A 110 -13.54 9.94 -2.94
CA LYS A 110 -13.54 11.21 -2.19
C LYS A 110 -12.69 12.28 -2.88
N ARG A 111 -11.47 11.94 -3.32
CA ARG A 111 -10.61 12.87 -4.08
C ARG A 111 -11.26 13.25 -5.41
N PHE A 112 -11.79 12.28 -6.17
CA PHE A 112 -12.49 12.53 -7.42
C PHE A 112 -13.74 13.40 -7.23
N ASP A 113 -14.51 13.17 -6.16
CA ASP A 113 -15.67 13.97 -5.80
C ASP A 113 -15.27 15.41 -5.45
N ILE A 114 -14.22 15.59 -4.64
CA ILE A 114 -13.70 16.92 -4.28
C ILE A 114 -13.16 17.65 -5.51
N SER A 115 -12.37 16.98 -6.37
CA SER A 115 -11.89 17.54 -7.64
C SER A 115 -13.05 17.88 -8.56
N ARG A 116 -14.07 17.02 -8.67
CA ARG A 116 -15.27 17.28 -9.48
C ARG A 116 -16.04 18.50 -8.98
N GLU A 117 -16.23 18.64 -7.67
CA GLU A 117 -16.90 19.81 -7.08
C GLU A 117 -16.05 21.10 -7.26
N LEU A 118 -14.72 21.00 -7.17
CA LEU A 118 -13.80 22.09 -7.47
C LEU A 118 -13.94 22.55 -8.93
N PHE A 119 -13.90 21.63 -9.89
CA PHE A 119 -14.00 21.94 -11.33
C PHE A 119 -15.42 22.37 -11.76
N ARG A 120 -16.46 21.92 -11.06
CA ARG A 120 -17.86 22.35 -11.29
C ARG A 120 -18.20 23.68 -10.61
N GLY A 121 -17.36 24.14 -9.68
CA GLY A 121 -17.53 25.40 -8.98
C GLY A 121 -17.31 26.60 -9.90
N GLN A 122 -18.25 26.87 -10.81
CA GLN A 122 -18.28 28.13 -11.54
C GLN A 122 -18.91 29.22 -10.68
N MET A 123 -18.31 30.40 -10.69
CA MET A 123 -18.84 31.58 -10.01
C MET A 123 -19.82 32.28 -10.94
N PHE A 124 -21.03 32.60 -10.48
CA PHE A 124 -21.97 33.43 -11.24
C PHE A 124 -21.49 34.89 -11.25
N GLU A 125 -21.72 35.60 -12.36
CA GLU A 125 -21.17 36.93 -12.66
C GLU A 125 -21.52 38.02 -11.61
N GLU A 126 -22.59 37.81 -10.83
CA GLU A 126 -23.03 38.72 -9.77
C GLU A 126 -22.78 38.20 -8.34
N SER A 127 -22.08 37.08 -8.18
CA SER A 127 -21.82 36.50 -6.86
C SER A 127 -20.65 37.18 -6.13
N PRO A 128 -20.68 37.28 -4.78
CA PRO A 128 -19.52 37.77 -4.02
C PRO A 128 -18.31 36.85 -4.20
N LEU A 129 -17.16 37.44 -4.53
CA LEU A 129 -15.91 36.70 -4.78
C LEU A 129 -15.34 36.02 -3.53
N ARG A 130 -15.47 36.66 -2.36
CA ARG A 130 -14.84 36.20 -1.11
C ARG A 130 -15.34 34.81 -0.63
N PRO A 131 -16.65 34.51 -0.56
CA PRO A 131 -17.14 33.17 -0.20
C PRO A 131 -16.69 32.08 -1.18
N HIS A 132 -16.61 32.41 -2.48
CA HIS A 132 -16.18 31.46 -3.50
C HIS A 132 -14.70 31.09 -3.32
N VAL A 133 -13.82 32.08 -3.14
CA VAL A 133 -12.39 31.85 -2.90
C VAL A 133 -12.16 31.00 -1.64
N LEU A 134 -12.89 31.27 -0.55
CA LEU A 134 -12.78 30.47 0.68
C LEU A 134 -13.22 29.01 0.47
N LYS A 135 -14.27 28.79 -0.33
CA LYS A 135 -14.74 27.44 -0.69
C LYS A 135 -13.71 26.69 -1.54
N THR A 136 -13.10 27.37 -2.51
CA THR A 136 -12.04 26.83 -3.38
C THR A 136 -10.79 26.46 -2.57
N ILE A 137 -10.34 27.33 -1.66
CA ILE A 137 -9.22 27.04 -0.75
C ILE A 137 -9.55 25.81 0.12
N GLY A 138 -10.77 25.71 0.64
CA GLY A 138 -11.20 24.55 1.42
C GLY A 138 -11.19 23.23 0.64
N TYR A 139 -11.44 23.25 -0.67
CA TYR A 139 -11.28 22.06 -1.52
C TYR A 139 -9.81 21.73 -1.77
N LEU A 140 -8.95 22.72 -1.99
CA LEU A 140 -7.52 22.52 -2.21
C LEU A 140 -6.83 21.90 -0.98
N ILE A 141 -7.13 22.39 0.23
CA ILE A 141 -6.60 21.83 1.49
C ILE A 141 -7.04 20.37 1.70
N ARG A 142 -8.21 19.98 1.18
CA ARG A 142 -8.71 18.59 1.26
C ARG A 142 -8.16 17.68 0.15
N LEU A 143 -7.38 18.24 -0.78
CA LEU A 143 -6.71 17.52 -1.87
C LEU A 143 -5.18 17.38 -1.64
N GLU A 144 -4.61 18.17 -0.73
CA GLU A 144 -3.25 17.98 -0.17
C GLU A 144 -3.22 16.76 0.77
#